data_AF-A0A2K9PNT6-F1
#
_entry.id   AF-A0A2K9PNT6-F1
#
_cell.length_a   1.000
_cell.length_b   1.000
_cell.length_c   1.000
_cell.angle_alpha   90.00
_cell.angle_beta   90.00
_cell.angle_gamma   90.00
#
_symmetry.space_group_name_H-M   'P 1'
#
loop_
_entity.id
_entity.type
_entity.pdbx_description
1 polymer ?
#
loop_
_entity_poly.entity_id
_entity_poly.type
_entity_poly.pdbx_seq_one_letter_code
_entity_poly.pdbx_strand_id
1 'polypeptide(L)'
;MNMQCSDDDSIPVLEPDNLLIGNWIAPSYDNDEITYKRANVLPEEAYGMTFKKNGVFVERSSGWCGTPPLVFFDSEGAWQLDDKLIKIALEYYPNNYAWQIISLTENELVVKRALTEQEEDHRELMDLFDEIYKLSISVSCTDASDWAFTAYGAKACGGPQGYIAYSKQIDTAAFLQKVEKYTNLEDAFNTKWSIVSTCDLPVPPKEVVCENGFPALK
;
A
#
# COMPACT_ATOMS: atom_id res chain seq x y z
N MET A 1 -52.16 23.31 8.17
CA MET A 1 -51.35 23.01 6.97
C MET A 1 -50.18 23.96 6.98
N ASN A 2 -48.96 23.42 7.10
CA ASN A 2 -47.74 23.95 6.49
C ASN A 2 -46.61 23.01 6.89
N MET A 3 -46.36 22.05 6.01
CA MET A 3 -45.13 21.28 5.97
C MET A 3 -44.31 21.96 4.89
N GLN A 4 -43.27 22.70 5.30
CA GLN A 4 -42.26 23.22 4.40
C GLN A 4 -41.12 22.20 4.41
N CYS A 5 -41.06 21.36 3.37
CA CYS A 5 -39.80 20.75 2.97
C CYS A 5 -39.11 21.76 2.06
N SER A 6 -37.92 22.21 2.47
CA SER A 6 -36.97 22.86 1.59
C SER A 6 -36.05 21.77 1.07
N ASP A 7 -36.47 21.08 0.02
CA ASP A 7 -35.56 20.23 -0.74
C ASP A 7 -34.71 21.17 -1.61
N ASP A 8 -33.45 21.36 -1.21
CA ASP A 8 -32.42 21.96 -2.05
C ASP A 8 -32.04 20.94 -3.15
N ASP A 9 -32.97 20.74 -4.08
CA ASP A 9 -32.81 19.95 -5.30
C ASP A 9 -32.04 20.76 -6.36
N SER A 10 -30.82 21.18 -6.01
CA SER A 10 -29.87 21.58 -7.04
C SER A 10 -29.47 20.31 -7.82
N ILE A 11 -29.64 20.31 -9.14
CA ILE A 11 -29.24 19.17 -9.98
C ILE A 11 -27.70 19.13 -9.99
N PRO A 12 -27.07 17.97 -9.75
CA PRO A 12 -25.62 17.80 -9.92
C PRO A 12 -25.13 18.30 -11.27
N VAL A 13 -24.17 19.22 -11.24
CA VAL A 13 -23.46 19.64 -12.45
C VAL A 13 -22.65 18.45 -12.94
N LEU A 14 -23.14 17.82 -14.00
CA LEU A 14 -22.48 16.69 -14.64
C LEU A 14 -21.45 17.22 -15.64
N GLU A 15 -20.24 16.68 -15.57
CA GLU A 15 -19.25 16.82 -16.65
C GLU A 15 -19.46 15.65 -17.64
N PRO A 16 -20.06 15.90 -18.82
CA PRO A 16 -20.45 14.82 -19.73
C PRO A 16 -19.26 14.01 -20.27
N ASP A 17 -18.06 14.62 -20.30
CA ASP A 17 -16.85 13.98 -20.78
C ASP A 17 -16.20 13.06 -19.72
N ASN A 18 -16.52 13.25 -18.44
CA ASN A 18 -15.99 12.43 -17.35
C ASN A 18 -16.90 12.48 -16.12
N LEU A 19 -17.75 11.47 -15.97
CA LEU A 19 -18.65 11.33 -14.83
C LEU A 19 -17.92 11.26 -13.48
N LEU A 20 -16.63 10.93 -13.42
CA LEU A 20 -15.91 10.89 -12.14
C LEU A 20 -15.75 12.30 -11.52
N ILE A 21 -15.69 13.34 -12.35
CA ILE A 21 -15.56 14.73 -11.89
C ILE A 21 -16.81 15.13 -11.11
N GLY A 22 -16.62 15.68 -9.91
CA GLY A 22 -17.70 16.06 -9.00
C GLY A 22 -17.42 15.66 -7.55
N ASN A 23 -18.44 15.83 -6.71
CA ASN A 23 -18.37 15.50 -5.28
C ASN A 23 -19.05 14.14 -5.02
N TRP A 24 -18.41 13.34 -4.18
CA TRP A 24 -18.84 11.99 -3.81
C TRP A 24 -18.87 11.87 -2.28
N ILE A 25 -20.01 11.45 -1.74
CA ILE A 25 -20.33 11.50 -0.31
C ILE A 25 -20.99 10.21 0.16
N ALA A 26 -21.26 10.13 1.46
CA ALA A 26 -22.03 9.07 2.09
C ALA A 26 -21.53 7.65 1.73
N PRO A 27 -20.25 7.33 2.02
CA PRO A 27 -19.69 6.01 1.73
C PRO A 27 -20.51 4.92 2.41
N SER A 28 -20.86 3.89 1.64
CA SER A 28 -21.44 2.63 2.13
C SER A 28 -20.49 1.49 1.79
N TYR A 29 -20.25 0.61 2.76
CA TYR A 29 -19.26 -0.46 2.66
C TYR A 29 -19.97 -1.81 2.56
N ASP A 30 -19.66 -2.59 1.53
CA ASP A 30 -20.11 -3.96 1.36
C ASP A 30 -18.94 -4.84 0.89
N ASN A 31 -18.47 -5.74 1.75
CA ASN A 31 -17.24 -6.52 1.55
C ASN A 31 -16.04 -5.62 1.20
N ASP A 32 -15.48 -5.76 0.00
CA ASP A 32 -14.33 -5.01 -0.50
C ASP A 32 -14.74 -3.78 -1.36
N GLU A 33 -16.04 -3.53 -1.51
CA GLU A 33 -16.58 -2.44 -2.30
C GLU A 33 -17.05 -1.27 -1.42
N ILE A 34 -16.83 -0.06 -1.94
CA ILE A 34 -17.29 1.20 -1.36
C ILE A 34 -18.17 1.89 -2.40
N THR A 35 -19.40 2.19 -2.00
CA THR A 35 -20.34 2.95 -2.83
C THR A 35 -20.46 4.38 -2.32
N TYR A 36 -20.29 5.34 -3.22
CA TYR A 36 -20.47 6.76 -2.97
C TYR A 36 -21.66 7.32 -3.75
N LYS A 37 -22.30 8.34 -3.20
CA LYS A 37 -23.36 9.10 -3.85
C LYS A 37 -22.85 10.44 -4.34
N ARG A 38 -23.29 10.87 -5.53
CA ARG A 38 -22.97 12.20 -6.04
C ARG A 38 -23.65 13.28 -5.21
N ALA A 39 -22.97 14.41 -5.01
CA ALA A 39 -23.53 15.61 -4.42
C ALA A 39 -23.04 16.89 -5.11
N ASN A 40 -23.77 18.00 -4.92
CA ASN A 40 -23.37 19.33 -5.40
C ASN A 40 -22.24 19.93 -4.59
N VAL A 41 -22.21 19.63 -3.29
CA VAL A 41 -21.26 20.17 -2.32
C VAL A 41 -20.86 19.07 -1.36
N LEU A 42 -19.65 19.17 -0.81
CA LEU A 42 -19.25 18.33 0.31
C LEU A 42 -19.98 18.76 1.59
N PRO A 43 -20.51 17.82 2.39
CA PRO A 43 -21.13 18.14 3.67
C PRO A 43 -20.11 18.73 4.64
N GLU A 44 -20.51 19.65 5.52
CA GLU A 44 -19.59 20.27 6.49
C GLU A 44 -19.12 19.27 7.56
N GLU A 45 -20.00 18.35 7.98
CA GLU A 45 -19.77 17.44 9.11
C GLU A 45 -19.84 15.95 8.70
N ALA A 46 -19.41 15.61 7.49
CA ALA A 46 -19.33 14.23 7.03
C ALA A 46 -18.20 14.00 6.04
N TYR A 47 -17.81 12.73 5.89
CA TYR A 47 -16.82 12.31 4.90
C TYR A 47 -17.32 12.55 3.48
N GLY A 48 -16.43 13.04 2.63
CA GLY A 48 -16.66 13.12 1.20
C GLY A 48 -15.38 13.47 0.46
N MET A 49 -15.45 13.43 -0.87
CA MET A 49 -14.31 13.70 -1.73
C MET A 49 -14.73 14.42 -3.00
N THR A 50 -13.80 15.14 -3.63
CA THR A 50 -14.00 15.83 -4.90
C THR A 50 -12.89 15.49 -5.87
N PHE A 51 -13.28 15.08 -7.09
CA PHE A 51 -12.37 15.00 -8.23
C PHE A 51 -12.56 16.25 -9.09
N LYS A 52 -11.54 17.11 -9.20
CA LYS A 52 -11.58 18.32 -10.03
C LYS A 52 -10.96 18.05 -11.41
N LYS A 53 -11.46 18.74 -12.44
CA LYS A 53 -11.04 18.61 -13.85
C LYS A 53 -9.56 18.86 -14.11
N ASN A 54 -8.92 19.68 -13.28
CA ASN A 54 -7.50 20.00 -13.37
C ASN A 54 -6.58 18.97 -12.69
N GLY A 55 -7.10 17.81 -12.28
CA GLY A 55 -6.33 16.75 -11.61
C GLY A 55 -6.17 16.96 -10.11
N VAL A 56 -6.81 17.97 -9.51
CA VAL A 56 -6.80 18.17 -8.05
C VAL A 56 -7.84 17.28 -7.39
N PHE A 57 -7.43 16.59 -6.34
CA PHE A 57 -8.28 15.79 -5.46
C PHE A 57 -8.47 16.53 -4.14
N VAL A 58 -9.67 16.48 -3.58
CA VAL A 58 -9.96 17.01 -2.24
C VAL A 58 -10.64 15.93 -1.43
N GLU A 59 -10.11 15.61 -0.27
CA GLU A 59 -10.74 14.72 0.71
C GLU A 59 -11.18 15.52 1.93
N ARG A 60 -12.45 15.38 2.31
CA ARG A 60 -12.97 15.89 3.57
C ARG A 60 -13.06 14.77 4.58
N SER A 61 -12.37 14.93 5.71
CA SER A 61 -12.35 13.94 6.80
C SER A 61 -12.18 14.62 8.15
N SER A 62 -12.52 13.91 9.22
CA SER A 62 -12.20 14.29 10.60
C SER A 62 -10.94 13.61 11.14
N GLY A 63 -10.23 12.87 10.28
CA GLY A 63 -9.03 12.10 10.65
C GLY A 63 -9.36 10.86 11.48
N TRP A 64 -8.30 10.21 11.99
CA TRP A 64 -8.40 8.88 12.62
C TRP A 64 -8.68 8.90 14.13
N CYS A 65 -8.47 10.02 14.85
CA CYS A 65 -8.49 10.00 16.33
C CYS A 65 -9.11 11.25 16.99
N GLY A 66 -10.30 11.69 16.57
CA GLY A 66 -11.02 12.79 17.20
C GLY A 66 -11.93 12.35 18.35
N THR A 67 -11.75 12.92 19.54
CA THR A 67 -12.77 12.89 20.61
C THR A 67 -13.81 13.97 20.30
N PRO A 68 -15.14 13.69 20.35
CA PRO A 68 -16.17 14.66 20.00
C PRO A 68 -16.03 16.02 20.73
N PRO A 69 -16.39 17.15 20.07
CA PRO A 69 -16.93 17.23 18.71
C PRO A 69 -15.86 16.96 17.64
N LEU A 70 -16.24 16.22 16.59
CA LEU A 70 -15.36 15.97 15.45
C LEU A 70 -15.22 17.26 14.63
N VAL A 71 -13.98 17.61 14.28
CA VAL A 71 -13.69 18.73 13.39
C VAL A 71 -13.31 18.15 12.03
N PHE A 72 -13.99 18.60 10.97
CA PHE A 72 -13.70 18.21 9.61
C PHE A 72 -12.76 19.22 8.95
N PHE A 73 -11.89 18.72 8.09
CA PHE A 73 -10.96 19.51 7.31
C PHE A 73 -10.81 18.92 5.91
N ASP A 74 -10.38 19.77 4.98
CA ASP A 74 -10.10 19.38 3.60
C ASP A 74 -8.60 19.15 3.44
N SER A 75 -8.24 18.00 2.88
CA SER A 75 -6.89 17.67 2.45
C SER A 75 -6.87 17.69 0.93
N GLU A 76 -5.93 18.45 0.35
CA GLU A 76 -5.74 18.47 -1.10
C GLU A 76 -4.69 17.44 -1.52
N GLY A 77 -4.81 17.01 -2.76
CA GLY A 77 -3.92 16.06 -3.40
C GLY A 77 -4.09 16.10 -4.92
N ALA A 78 -3.51 15.11 -5.58
CA ALA A 78 -3.65 14.90 -7.01
C ALA A 78 -4.39 13.58 -7.29
N TRP A 79 -5.08 13.50 -8.42
CA TRP A 79 -5.62 12.26 -8.93
C TRP A 79 -5.38 12.08 -10.42
N GLN A 80 -5.34 10.83 -10.84
CA GLN A 80 -5.29 10.42 -12.24
C GLN A 80 -6.22 9.22 -12.46
N LEU A 81 -6.76 9.10 -13.67
CA LEU A 81 -7.56 7.95 -14.09
C LEU A 81 -6.89 7.29 -15.29
N ASP A 82 -6.58 6.01 -15.11
CA ASP A 82 -6.01 5.13 -16.14
C ASP A 82 -6.98 3.96 -16.35
N ASP A 83 -7.76 4.03 -17.43
CA ASP A 83 -8.92 3.16 -17.70
C ASP A 83 -9.94 3.15 -16.53
N LYS A 84 -9.87 2.14 -15.65
CA LYS A 84 -10.73 2.00 -14.46
C LYS A 84 -9.97 2.23 -13.15
N LEU A 85 -8.69 2.55 -13.19
CA LEU A 85 -7.84 2.71 -12.02
C LEU A 85 -7.71 4.20 -11.65
N ILE A 86 -8.33 4.59 -10.56
CA ILE A 86 -8.16 5.91 -9.94
C ILE A 86 -6.90 5.83 -9.07
N LYS A 87 -5.91 6.66 -9.35
CA LYS A 87 -4.70 6.82 -8.53
C LYS A 87 -4.81 8.14 -7.79
N ILE A 88 -4.75 8.12 -6.46
CA ILE A 88 -4.84 9.30 -5.59
C ILE A 88 -3.51 9.47 -4.88
N ALA A 89 -3.01 10.70 -4.88
CA ALA A 89 -1.80 11.14 -4.20
C ALA A 89 -2.15 12.27 -3.23
N LEU A 90 -2.04 12.01 -1.93
CA LEU A 90 -2.29 13.00 -0.89
C LEU A 90 -0.98 13.66 -0.45
N GLU A 91 -1.06 14.93 -0.06
CA GLU A 91 0.11 15.68 0.44
C GLU A 91 0.56 15.26 1.85
N TYR A 92 -0.21 14.41 2.55
CA TYR A 92 0.07 13.95 3.92
C TYR A 92 -0.05 12.42 4.10
N TYR A 93 0.90 11.83 4.86
CA TYR A 93 1.12 10.38 4.95
C TYR A 93 -0.04 9.67 5.68
N PRO A 94 -0.49 8.47 5.24
CA PRO A 94 0.01 7.64 4.13
C PRO A 94 -0.42 8.13 2.74
N ASN A 95 0.56 8.26 1.83
CA ASN A 95 0.56 9.29 0.79
C ASN A 95 -0.02 8.93 -0.58
N ASN A 96 -0.29 7.67 -0.92
CA ASN A 96 -0.89 7.32 -2.21
C ASN A 96 -1.74 6.05 -2.08
N TYR A 97 -2.88 5.99 -2.76
CA TYR A 97 -3.69 4.77 -2.87
C TYR A 97 -4.41 4.72 -4.21
N ALA A 98 -4.90 3.53 -4.57
CA ALA A 98 -5.66 3.35 -5.79
C ALA A 98 -6.99 2.65 -5.57
N TRP A 99 -7.95 2.99 -6.43
CA TRP A 99 -9.27 2.40 -6.49
C TRP A 99 -9.57 1.92 -7.89
N GLN A 100 -10.12 0.72 -8.00
CA GLN A 100 -10.68 0.23 -9.24
C GLN A 100 -12.17 0.57 -9.29
N ILE A 101 -12.60 1.25 -10.33
CA ILE A 101 -14.02 1.52 -10.61
C ILE A 101 -14.71 0.21 -10.98
N ILE A 102 -15.67 -0.19 -10.15
CA ILE A 102 -16.59 -1.30 -10.43
C ILE A 102 -17.77 -0.80 -11.26
N SER A 103 -18.34 0.34 -10.87
CA SER A 103 -19.44 1.01 -11.58
C SER A 103 -19.33 2.52 -11.41
N LEU A 104 -19.66 3.27 -12.47
CA LEU A 104 -19.72 4.72 -12.45
C LEU A 104 -20.95 5.17 -13.22
N THR A 105 -21.85 5.87 -12.54
CA THR A 105 -23.07 6.43 -13.10
C THR A 105 -23.19 7.93 -12.78
N GLU A 106 -24.27 8.55 -13.23
CA GLU A 106 -24.59 9.94 -12.88
C GLU A 106 -24.82 10.14 -11.37
N ASN A 107 -25.14 9.10 -10.60
CA ASN A 107 -25.50 9.26 -9.18
C ASN A 107 -24.62 8.45 -8.23
N GLU A 108 -23.94 7.41 -8.72
CA GLU A 108 -23.19 6.46 -7.90
C GLU A 108 -21.81 6.16 -8.48
N LEU A 109 -20.84 6.10 -7.57
CA LEU A 109 -19.48 5.62 -7.82
C LEU A 109 -19.26 4.41 -6.91
N VAL A 110 -19.04 3.25 -7.52
CA VAL A 110 -18.69 2.03 -6.80
C VAL A 110 -17.24 1.72 -7.10
N VAL A 111 -16.42 1.65 -6.05
CA VAL A 111 -15.00 1.37 -6.14
C VAL A 111 -14.62 0.21 -5.23
N LYS A 112 -13.52 -0.45 -5.55
CA LYS A 112 -12.83 -1.34 -4.61
C LYS A 112 -11.37 -0.92 -4.48
N ARG A 113 -10.75 -1.29 -3.35
CA ARG A 113 -9.30 -1.11 -3.19
C ARG A 113 -8.56 -1.81 -4.33
N ALA A 114 -7.71 -1.07 -5.02
CA ALA A 114 -6.78 -1.60 -6.00
C ALA A 114 -5.37 -1.45 -5.45
N LEU A 115 -4.52 -2.42 -5.77
CA LEU A 115 -3.10 -2.32 -5.46
C LEU A 115 -2.44 -1.50 -6.55
N THR A 116 -1.65 -0.52 -6.15
CA THR A 116 -0.79 0.24 -7.04
C THR A 116 0.27 -0.69 -7.63
N GLU A 117 0.86 -0.30 -8.77
CA GLU A 117 1.99 -1.03 -9.35
C GLU A 117 3.14 -1.19 -8.33
N GLN A 118 3.35 -0.19 -7.48
CA GLN A 118 4.33 -0.27 -6.39
C GLN A 118 3.96 -1.34 -5.34
N GLU A 119 2.70 -1.41 -4.92
CA GLU A 119 2.24 -2.44 -3.99
C GLU A 119 2.27 -3.85 -4.61
N GLU A 120 2.05 -3.96 -5.93
CA GLU A 120 2.22 -5.19 -6.69
C GLU A 120 3.69 -5.64 -6.71
N ASP A 121 4.61 -4.77 -7.10
CA ASP A 121 6.05 -5.07 -7.09
C ASP A 121 6.54 -5.43 -5.68
N HIS A 122 6.11 -4.67 -4.66
CA HIS A 122 6.49 -4.92 -3.27
C HIS A 122 5.95 -6.26 -2.76
N ARG A 123 4.75 -6.66 -3.19
CA ARG A 123 4.18 -7.96 -2.83
C ARG A 123 4.96 -9.12 -3.45
N GLU A 124 5.45 -8.99 -4.69
CA GLU A 124 6.35 -10.01 -5.26
C GLU A 124 7.60 -10.20 -4.40
N LEU A 125 8.18 -9.10 -3.88
CA LEU A 125 9.30 -9.17 -2.94
C LEU A 125 8.92 -9.87 -1.62
N MET A 126 7.77 -9.53 -1.04
CA MET A 126 7.28 -10.14 0.19
C MET A 126 7.07 -11.65 0.03
N ASP A 127 6.43 -12.07 -1.07
CA ASP A 127 6.16 -13.48 -1.36
C ASP A 127 7.48 -14.27 -1.51
N LEU A 128 8.43 -13.71 -2.27
CA LEU A 128 9.74 -14.35 -2.45
C LEU A 128 10.54 -14.42 -1.15
N PHE A 129 10.49 -13.38 -0.32
CA PHE A 129 11.15 -13.40 1.00
C PHE A 129 10.51 -14.40 1.96
N ASP A 130 9.18 -14.54 1.95
CA ASP A 130 8.49 -15.54 2.76
C ASP A 130 8.90 -16.97 2.36
N GLU A 131 9.07 -17.25 1.06
CA GLU A 131 9.63 -18.53 0.60
C GLU A 131 11.06 -18.77 1.12
N ILE A 132 11.92 -17.76 1.04
CA ILE A 132 13.29 -17.82 1.58
C ILE A 132 13.25 -18.08 3.08
N TYR A 133 12.44 -17.34 3.82
CA TYR A 133 12.32 -17.47 5.26
C TYR A 133 11.83 -18.87 5.65
N LYS A 134 10.78 -19.39 5.01
CA LYS A 134 10.29 -20.76 5.23
C LYS A 134 11.37 -21.81 5.02
N LEU A 135 12.17 -21.69 3.96
CA LEU A 135 13.31 -22.60 3.72
C LEU A 135 14.39 -22.44 4.80
N SER A 136 14.66 -21.21 5.24
CA SER A 136 15.68 -20.91 6.27
C SER A 136 15.39 -21.56 7.62
N ILE A 137 14.11 -21.78 7.95
CA ILE A 137 13.67 -22.42 9.20
C ILE A 137 13.11 -23.83 8.99
N SER A 138 13.24 -24.41 7.79
CA SER A 138 12.64 -25.71 7.44
C SER A 138 13.30 -26.90 8.13
N VAL A 139 14.50 -26.71 8.66
CA VAL A 139 15.28 -27.72 9.38
C VAL A 139 15.55 -27.21 10.79
N SER A 140 15.39 -28.05 11.81
CA SER A 140 15.76 -27.69 13.19
C SER A 140 17.28 -27.57 13.33
N CYS A 141 17.75 -26.50 13.96
CA CYS A 141 19.16 -26.29 14.25
C CYS A 141 19.57 -27.09 15.51
N THR A 142 20.34 -28.16 15.31
CA THR A 142 20.93 -28.95 16.40
C THR A 142 22.47 -28.92 16.42
N ASP A 143 23.09 -28.73 15.26
CA ASP A 143 24.55 -28.59 15.11
C ASP A 143 24.84 -27.41 14.20
N ALA A 144 25.52 -26.38 14.72
CA ALA A 144 25.87 -25.18 13.97
C ALA A 144 26.78 -25.45 12.76
N SER A 145 27.55 -26.54 12.77
CA SER A 145 28.42 -26.90 11.64
C SER A 145 27.65 -27.30 10.39
N ASP A 146 26.39 -27.72 10.55
CA ASP A 146 25.45 -28.00 9.45
C ASP A 146 24.80 -26.74 8.88
N TRP A 147 25.12 -25.56 9.41
CA TRP A 147 24.52 -24.29 8.99
C TRP A 147 25.55 -23.37 8.34
N ALA A 148 25.04 -22.50 7.48
CA ALA A 148 25.77 -21.40 6.88
C ALA A 148 24.88 -20.15 6.93
N PHE A 149 25.40 -19.01 6.51
CA PHE A 149 24.61 -17.80 6.33
C PHE A 149 25.04 -17.07 5.06
N THR A 150 24.14 -16.27 4.52
CA THR A 150 24.37 -15.40 3.36
C THR A 150 23.77 -14.04 3.60
N ALA A 151 24.31 -13.01 2.95
CA ALA A 151 23.65 -11.71 2.88
C ALA A 151 22.39 -11.83 2.01
N TYR A 152 21.37 -11.01 2.28
CA TYR A 152 20.16 -10.91 1.48
C TYR A 152 19.70 -9.46 1.33
N GLY A 153 18.99 -9.20 0.24
CA GLY A 153 18.37 -7.92 -0.04
C GLY A 153 19.36 -6.85 -0.48
N ALA A 154 18.84 -5.71 -0.88
CA ALA A 154 19.56 -4.51 -1.28
C ALA A 154 18.91 -3.29 -0.62
N LYS A 155 19.67 -2.57 0.20
CA LYS A 155 19.26 -1.27 0.73
C LYS A 155 19.38 -0.21 -0.37
N ALA A 156 18.49 0.77 -0.38
CA ALA A 156 18.53 1.84 -1.38
C ALA A 156 19.81 2.70 -1.33
N CYS A 157 20.40 2.89 -0.14
CA CYS A 157 21.71 3.56 0.00
C CYS A 157 22.92 2.62 -0.25
N GLY A 158 22.68 1.35 -0.59
CA GLY A 158 23.69 0.34 -0.87
C GLY A 158 23.93 -0.65 0.28
N GLY A 159 24.43 -1.84 -0.10
CA GLY A 159 24.66 -2.97 0.80
C GLY A 159 23.41 -3.81 1.08
N PRO A 160 23.55 -4.94 1.81
CA PRO A 160 22.44 -5.84 2.04
C PRO A 160 21.47 -5.32 3.10
N GLN A 161 20.23 -5.84 3.08
CA GLN A 161 19.27 -5.63 4.16
C GLN A 161 19.74 -6.32 5.45
N GLY A 162 20.34 -7.49 5.30
CA GLY A 162 20.83 -8.27 6.43
C GLY A 162 21.47 -9.57 6.01
N TYR A 163 21.50 -10.51 6.96
CA TYR A 163 22.02 -11.86 6.77
C TYR A 163 20.98 -12.88 7.22
N ILE A 164 20.91 -14.00 6.52
CA ILE A 164 20.00 -15.09 6.81
C ILE A 164 20.77 -16.41 6.91
N ALA A 165 20.51 -17.15 7.98
CA ALA A 165 21.08 -18.48 8.18
C ALA A 165 20.29 -19.52 7.38
N TYR A 166 20.95 -20.57 6.90
CA TYR A 166 20.30 -21.69 6.21
C TYR A 166 21.05 -23.00 6.48
N SER A 167 20.30 -24.10 6.51
CA SER A 167 20.85 -25.43 6.68
C SER A 167 21.56 -25.89 5.40
N LYS A 168 22.73 -26.52 5.52
CA LYS A 168 23.45 -27.14 4.41
C LYS A 168 22.76 -28.41 3.89
N GLN A 169 21.73 -28.89 4.60
CA GLN A 169 20.99 -30.11 4.26
C GLN A 169 19.80 -29.86 3.32
N ILE A 170 19.42 -28.60 3.07
CA ILE A 170 18.42 -28.25 2.04
C ILE A 170 19.07 -28.21 0.65
N ASP A 171 18.27 -27.98 -0.39
CA ASP A 171 18.80 -27.60 -1.71
C ASP A 171 19.42 -26.19 -1.64
N THR A 172 20.69 -26.14 -1.26
CA THR A 172 21.42 -24.88 -1.04
C THR A 172 21.57 -24.07 -2.33
N ALA A 173 21.69 -24.72 -3.48
CA ALA A 173 21.79 -24.02 -4.76
C ALA A 173 20.48 -23.30 -5.09
N ALA A 174 19.34 -23.98 -4.96
CA ALA A 174 18.04 -23.37 -5.17
C ALA A 174 17.74 -22.26 -4.14
N PHE A 175 18.12 -22.46 -2.87
CA PHE A 175 17.98 -21.44 -1.83
C PHE A 175 18.79 -20.19 -2.15
N LEU A 176 20.08 -20.33 -2.46
CA LEU A 176 20.95 -19.19 -2.78
C LEU A 176 20.50 -18.45 -4.04
N GLN A 177 19.99 -19.17 -5.04
CA GLN A 177 19.41 -18.56 -6.24
C GLN A 177 18.16 -17.71 -5.91
N LYS A 178 17.31 -18.15 -4.96
CA LYS A 178 16.17 -17.34 -4.49
C LYS A 178 16.63 -16.08 -3.77
N VAL A 179 17.64 -16.19 -2.91
CA VAL A 179 18.22 -15.03 -2.20
C VAL A 179 18.82 -14.02 -3.17
N GLU A 180 19.55 -14.48 -4.19
CA GLU A 180 20.08 -13.61 -5.24
C GLU A 180 18.95 -12.96 -6.06
N LYS A 181 17.93 -13.72 -6.45
CA LYS A 181 16.75 -13.19 -7.15
C LYS A 181 16.07 -12.09 -6.32
N TYR A 182 15.83 -12.33 -5.03
CA TYR A 182 15.24 -11.34 -4.13
C TYR A 182 16.09 -10.07 -4.07
N THR A 183 17.41 -10.23 -3.89
CA THR A 183 18.36 -9.11 -3.82
C THR A 183 18.32 -8.23 -5.07
N ASN A 184 18.31 -8.86 -6.26
CA ASN A 184 18.24 -8.13 -7.54
C ASN A 184 16.87 -7.45 -7.75
N LEU A 185 15.78 -8.12 -7.36
CA LEU A 185 14.44 -7.52 -7.44
C LEU A 185 14.28 -6.33 -6.49
N GLU A 186 14.85 -6.40 -5.29
CA GLU A 186 14.77 -5.31 -4.32
C GLU A 186 15.58 -4.10 -4.79
N ASP A 187 16.76 -4.30 -5.37
CA ASP A 187 17.56 -3.24 -5.98
C ASP A 187 16.81 -2.54 -7.13
N ALA A 188 16.18 -3.33 -8.00
CA ALA A 188 15.34 -2.82 -9.09
C ALA A 188 14.13 -2.06 -8.56
N PHE A 189 13.46 -2.57 -7.52
CA PHE A 189 12.35 -1.91 -6.84
C PHE A 189 12.77 -0.55 -6.26
N ASN A 190 13.89 -0.51 -5.53
CA ASN A 190 14.42 0.71 -4.93
C ASN A 190 14.68 1.78 -6.00
N THR A 191 15.28 1.37 -7.11
CA THR A 191 15.58 2.26 -8.24
C THR A 191 14.30 2.76 -8.91
N LYS A 192 13.37 1.85 -9.22
CA LYS A 192 12.10 2.16 -9.89
C LYS A 192 11.26 3.15 -9.10
N TRP A 193 11.19 2.97 -7.78
CA TRP A 193 10.31 3.76 -6.91
C TRP A 193 11.05 4.86 -6.12
N SER A 194 12.31 5.12 -6.45
CA SER A 194 13.15 6.13 -5.78
C SER A 194 13.12 6.01 -4.25
N ILE A 195 13.18 4.77 -3.75
CA ILE A 195 13.14 4.48 -2.33
C ILE A 195 14.38 5.09 -1.67
N VAL A 196 14.20 5.67 -0.50
CA VAL A 196 15.30 6.23 0.31
C VAL A 196 15.43 5.39 1.58
N SER A 197 16.66 5.00 1.91
CA SER A 197 16.97 4.27 3.14
C SER A 197 18.10 4.96 3.88
N THR A 198 18.34 4.52 5.11
CA THR A 198 19.58 4.86 5.83
C THR A 198 20.79 4.18 5.17
N CYS A 199 21.98 4.75 5.41
CA CYS A 199 23.25 4.28 4.83
C CYS A 199 24.11 3.47 5.82
N ASP A 200 23.54 3.05 6.95
CA ASP A 200 24.16 2.05 7.82
C ASP A 200 24.14 0.67 7.14
N LEU A 201 25.26 -0.03 7.28
CA LEU A 201 25.43 -1.38 6.78
C LEU A 201 25.29 -2.37 7.93
N PRO A 202 24.56 -3.48 7.74
CA PRO A 202 24.51 -4.53 8.74
C PRO A 202 25.90 -5.15 8.91
N VAL A 203 26.32 -5.33 10.16
CA VAL A 203 27.60 -5.95 10.48
C VAL A 203 27.53 -7.44 10.09
N PRO A 204 28.49 -7.97 9.31
CA PRO A 204 28.53 -9.39 8.99
C PRO A 204 28.62 -10.24 10.26
N PRO A 205 27.78 -11.28 10.42
CA PRO A 205 27.93 -12.27 11.47
C PRO A 205 29.28 -12.96 11.38
N LYS A 206 29.78 -13.41 12.52
CA LYS A 206 30.97 -14.25 12.64
C LYS A 206 30.61 -15.72 12.53
N GLU A 207 29.46 -16.11 13.07
CA GLU A 207 29.04 -17.51 13.12
C GLU A 207 27.53 -17.69 13.21
N VAL A 208 27.10 -18.94 13.00
CA VAL A 208 25.76 -19.42 13.35
C VAL A 208 25.87 -20.20 14.66
N VAL A 209 24.92 -20.00 15.57
CA VAL A 209 24.73 -20.84 16.76
C VAL A 209 23.31 -21.39 16.77
N CYS A 210 23.10 -22.58 17.35
CA CYS A 210 21.76 -23.13 17.51
C CYS A 210 21.19 -22.75 18.89
N GLU A 211 20.09 -22.01 18.91
CA GLU A 211 19.37 -21.61 20.13
C GLU A 211 17.92 -22.08 20.03
N ASN A 212 17.48 -22.92 20.99
CA ASN A 212 16.11 -23.47 21.05
C ASN A 212 15.63 -24.15 19.75
N GLY A 213 16.54 -24.79 19.01
CA GLY A 213 16.22 -25.45 17.74
C GLY A 213 16.19 -24.51 16.52
N PHE A 214 16.53 -23.24 16.69
CA PHE A 214 16.61 -22.24 15.62
C PHE A 214 18.05 -21.74 15.42
N PRO A 215 18.44 -21.40 14.18
CA PRO A 215 19.72 -20.75 13.94
C PRO A 215 19.67 -19.29 14.42
N ALA A 216 20.71 -18.85 15.14
CA ALA A 216 20.94 -17.46 15.52
C ALA A 216 22.29 -17.00 14.98
N LEU A 217 22.35 -15.76 14.48
CA LEU A 217 23.56 -15.13 13.94
C LEU A 217 24.27 -14.35 15.07
N LYS A 218 25.58 -14.55 15.24
CA LYS A 218 26.42 -13.89 16.26
C LYS A 218 27.60 -13.17 15.65
#